data_AF-A0A0R2IQA8-F1
#
_entry.id   AF-A0A0R2IQA8-F1
#
_cell.length_a   1.000
_cell.length_b   1.000
_cell.length_c   1.000
_cell.angle_alpha   90.00
_cell.angle_beta   90.00
_cell.angle_gamma   90.00
#
_symmetry.space_group_name_H-M   'P 1'
#
loop_
_entity.id
_entity.type
_entity.pdbx_description
1 polymer ?
#
loop_
_entity_poly.entity_id
_entity_poly.type
_entity_poly.pdbx_seq_one_letter_code
_entity_poly.pdbx_strand_id
1 'polypeptide(L)'
;MIVVFLFIGTVLLACSMIFMRRGINKFIWVLVGLVISVGSVVLMTLNYNTYLGMKEVQQTQTYPLTSSVKGKHVLLYRQLGTKNERIYYYATNPLQQKLAKTNPSTGNVTLKQKAKLNQVKITRTTRVYRNEEWRLLFGNGVANHQFVSQDYEFHLLPGWKLQKVAEQKQ
;
A
#
# COMPACT_ATOMS: atom_id res chain seq x y z
N MET A 1 23.01 3.80 1.56
CA MET A 1 21.86 3.70 2.50
C MET A 1 21.93 4.83 3.51
N ILE A 2 20.80 5.42 3.91
CA ILE A 2 20.73 6.65 4.71
C ILE A 2 21.40 6.50 6.09
N VAL A 3 21.37 5.29 6.66
CA VAL A 3 22.03 4.98 7.94
C VAL A 3 23.55 5.14 7.85
N VAL A 4 24.15 4.87 6.68
CA VAL A 4 25.59 5.06 6.46
C VAL A 4 25.93 6.56 6.49
N PHE A 5 25.09 7.40 5.88
CA PHE A 5 25.27 8.86 5.94
C PHE A 5 25.14 9.38 7.37
N LEU A 6 24.19 8.87 8.15
CA LEU A 6 24.06 9.20 9.58
C LEU A 6 25.34 8.85 10.34
N PHE A 7 25.88 7.64 10.15
CA PHE A 7 27.10 7.20 10.82
C PHE A 7 28.31 8.05 10.42
N ILE A 8 28.51 8.29 9.12
CA ILE A 8 29.57 9.15 8.60
C ILE A 8 29.45 10.56 9.18
N GLY A 9 28.26 11.16 9.17
CA GLY A 9 28.02 12.48 9.75
C GLY A 9 28.37 12.54 11.22
N THR A 10 27.98 11.50 11.99
CA THR A 10 28.21 11.44 13.44
C THR A 10 29.70 11.31 13.75
N VAL A 11 30.41 10.43 13.04
CA VAL A 11 31.87 10.28 13.17
C VAL A 11 32.59 11.57 12.78
N LEU A 12 32.19 12.19 11.66
CA LEU A 12 32.77 13.44 11.20
C LEU A 12 32.59 14.56 12.23
N LEU A 13 31.39 14.68 12.80
CA LEU A 13 31.07 15.64 13.85
C LEU A 13 31.95 15.42 15.09
N ALA A 14 32.05 14.18 15.58
CA ALA A 14 32.85 13.83 16.75
C ALA A 14 34.35 14.11 16.52
N CYS A 15 34.91 13.64 15.40
CA CYS A 15 36.31 13.86 15.04
C CYS A 15 36.64 15.36 14.92
N SER A 16 35.75 16.13 14.30
CA SER A 16 35.94 17.58 14.16
C SER A 16 35.89 18.32 15.49
N MET A 17 35.05 17.87 16.43
CA MET A 17 35.01 18.45 17.77
C MET A 17 36.26 18.15 18.58
N ILE A 18 36.73 16.89 18.56
CA ILE A 18 37.84 16.39 19.39
C ILE A 18 39.21 16.84 18.85
N PHE A 19 39.49 16.62 17.57
CA PHE A 19 40.85 16.70 17.04
C PHE A 19 41.19 18.04 16.37
N MET A 20 40.20 18.83 15.94
CA MET A 20 40.49 20.09 15.24
C MET A 20 40.73 21.27 16.19
N ARG A 21 41.74 22.07 15.85
CA ARG A 21 42.04 23.35 16.50
C ARG A 21 40.95 24.39 16.24
N ARG A 22 40.78 25.32 17.18
CA ARG A 22 39.78 26.39 17.09
C ARG A 22 40.09 27.30 15.89
N GLY A 23 39.12 27.47 15.00
CA GLY A 23 39.25 28.26 13.77
C GLY A 23 38.10 28.02 12.80
N ILE A 24 38.09 28.73 11.68
CA ILE A 24 37.02 28.66 10.66
C ILE A 24 36.88 27.24 10.10
N ASN A 25 38.00 26.54 9.85
CA ASN A 25 37.99 25.16 9.35
C ASN A 25 37.23 24.22 10.30
N LYS A 26 37.44 24.33 11.62
CA LYS A 26 36.70 23.53 12.60
C LYS A 26 35.21 23.82 12.52
N PHE A 27 34.82 25.10 12.45
CA PHE A 27 33.42 25.47 12.35
C PHE A 27 32.74 24.86 11.11
N ILE A 28 33.40 24.92 9.95
CA ILE A 28 32.88 24.33 8.71
C ILE A 28 32.67 22.82 8.86
N TRP A 29 33.66 22.08 9.35
CA TRP A 29 33.56 20.63 9.47
C TRP A 29 32.56 20.17 10.53
N VAL A 30 32.45 20.90 11.65
CA VAL A 30 31.39 20.68 12.65
C VAL A 30 30.01 20.92 12.02
N LEU A 31 29.85 22.00 11.27
CA LEU A 31 28.58 22.30 10.60
C LEU A 31 28.22 21.23 9.57
N VAL A 32 29.18 20.78 8.75
CA VAL A 32 28.98 19.71 7.77
C VAL A 32 28.57 18.41 8.46
N GLY A 33 29.30 17.99 9.50
CA GLY A 33 28.95 16.79 10.27
C GLY A 33 27.56 16.87 10.91
N LEU A 34 27.20 18.04 11.45
CA LEU A 34 25.89 18.29 12.02
C LEU A 34 24.78 18.20 10.96
N VAL A 35 24.95 18.88 9.83
CA VAL A 35 23.97 18.90 8.73
C VAL A 35 23.77 17.49 8.15
N ILE A 36 24.84 16.73 7.94
CA ILE A 36 24.74 15.35 7.44
C ILE A 36 24.01 14.47 8.45
N SER A 37 24.32 14.59 9.75
CA SER A 37 23.70 13.76 10.80
C SER A 37 22.21 14.08 10.96
N VAL A 38 21.89 15.35 11.20
CA VAL A 38 20.50 15.82 11.38
C VAL A 38 19.70 15.60 10.11
N GLY A 39 20.27 15.94 8.94
CA GLY A 39 19.64 15.72 7.64
C GLY A 39 19.32 14.25 7.40
N SER A 40 20.21 13.33 7.78
CA SER A 40 19.94 11.89 7.65
C SER A 40 18.76 11.43 8.50
N VAL A 41 18.68 11.89 9.76
CA VAL A 41 17.55 11.56 10.65
C VAL A 41 16.23 12.14 10.12
N VAL A 42 16.24 13.40 9.67
CA VAL A 42 15.07 14.07 9.10
C VAL A 42 14.59 13.32 7.85
N LEU A 43 15.50 13.02 6.91
CA LEU A 43 15.16 12.28 5.69
C LEU A 43 14.63 10.87 5.98
N MET A 44 15.20 10.18 6.96
CA MET A 44 14.70 8.87 7.40
C MET A 44 13.29 8.97 8.00
N THR A 45 13.06 9.99 8.83
CA THR A 45 11.74 10.26 9.44
C THR A 45 10.69 10.58 8.39
N LEU A 46 11.03 11.39 7.38
CA LEU A 46 10.15 11.71 6.25
C LEU A 46 9.90 10.48 5.37
N ASN A 47 10.92 9.67 5.09
CA ASN A 47 10.73 8.43 4.34
C ASN A 47 9.80 7.46 5.07
N TYR A 48 9.93 7.35 6.39
CA TYR A 48 9.09 6.45 7.19
C TYR A 48 7.65 6.95 7.37
N ASN A 49 7.47 8.22 7.73
CA ASN A 49 6.15 8.76 8.09
C ASN A 49 5.36 9.31 6.90
N THR A 50 6.04 9.93 5.93
CA THR A 50 5.40 10.60 4.79
C THR A 50 5.70 9.91 3.46
N TYR A 51 6.45 8.81 3.49
CA TYR A 51 6.85 8.04 2.31
C TYR A 51 7.66 8.85 1.28
N LEU A 52 8.52 9.75 1.76
CA LEU A 52 9.46 10.51 0.92
C LEU A 52 10.23 9.57 -0.04
N GLY A 53 10.32 9.96 -1.32
CA GLY A 53 11.01 9.16 -2.34
C GLY A 53 10.19 8.03 -2.94
N MET A 54 8.93 7.85 -2.51
CA MET A 54 8.01 6.85 -3.07
C MET A 54 6.87 7.47 -3.87
N LYS A 55 6.22 6.63 -4.67
CA LYS A 55 4.99 6.92 -5.42
C LYS A 55 4.06 5.71 -5.35
N GLU A 56 2.77 5.95 -5.53
CA GLU A 56 1.78 4.89 -5.66
C GLU A 56 1.69 4.43 -7.12
N VAL A 57 1.62 3.12 -7.32
CA VAL A 57 1.40 2.49 -8.61
C VAL A 57 0.21 1.54 -8.51
N GLN A 58 -0.67 1.63 -9.49
CA GLN A 58 -1.86 0.82 -9.58
C GLN A 58 -1.64 -0.31 -10.58
N GLN A 59 -2.00 -1.52 -10.18
CA GLN A 59 -2.03 -2.68 -11.05
C GLN A 59 -3.44 -3.24 -11.05
N THR A 60 -4.10 -3.16 -12.20
CA THR A 60 -5.45 -3.71 -12.38
C THR A 60 -5.37 -5.06 -13.03
N GLN A 61 -5.98 -6.05 -12.39
CA GLN A 61 -6.17 -7.38 -12.94
C GLN A 61 -7.66 -7.65 -13.11
N THR A 62 -8.02 -8.20 -14.26
CA THR A 62 -9.41 -8.54 -14.57
C THR A 62 -9.58 -10.05 -14.51
N TYR A 63 -10.56 -10.49 -13.76
CA TYR A 63 -10.90 -11.89 -13.60
C TYR A 63 -12.34 -12.14 -14.06
N PRO A 64 -12.64 -13.30 -14.65
CA PRO A 64 -14.03 -13.71 -14.82
C PRO A 64 -14.71 -13.78 -13.46
N LEU A 65 -16.00 -13.43 -13.41
CA LEU A 65 -16.79 -13.50 -12.18
C LEU A 65 -17.79 -14.65 -12.31
N THR A 66 -17.72 -15.60 -11.39
CA THR A 66 -18.74 -16.64 -11.24
C THR A 66 -19.67 -16.32 -10.07
N SER A 67 -20.86 -16.92 -10.10
CA SER A 67 -21.87 -16.71 -9.06
C SER A 67 -21.37 -17.22 -7.71
N SER A 68 -21.65 -16.46 -6.65
CA SER A 68 -21.34 -16.82 -5.28
C SER A 68 -22.11 -18.07 -4.81
N VAL A 69 -23.22 -18.39 -5.48
CA VAL A 69 -24.02 -19.60 -5.24
C VAL A 69 -24.13 -20.38 -6.55
N LYS A 70 -23.71 -21.65 -6.53
CA LYS A 70 -23.76 -22.55 -7.70
C LYS A 70 -25.18 -22.63 -8.26
N GLY A 71 -25.31 -22.56 -9.59
CA GLY A 71 -26.61 -22.61 -10.28
C GLY A 71 -27.47 -21.36 -10.16
N LYS A 72 -26.98 -20.27 -9.57
CA LYS A 72 -27.66 -18.96 -9.50
C LYS A 72 -26.85 -17.88 -10.21
N HIS A 73 -27.41 -16.67 -10.30
CA HIS A 73 -26.71 -15.45 -10.75
C HIS A 73 -26.70 -14.43 -9.61
N VAL A 74 -25.89 -14.71 -8.59
CA VAL A 74 -25.91 -13.94 -7.34
C VAL A 74 -24.50 -13.53 -6.93
N LEU A 75 -24.36 -12.27 -6.53
CA LEU A 75 -23.21 -11.79 -5.77
C LEU A 75 -23.62 -11.63 -4.30
N LEU A 76 -23.01 -12.43 -3.42
CA LEU A 76 -23.29 -12.39 -2.00
C LEU A 76 -22.60 -11.18 -1.35
N TYR A 77 -23.28 -10.54 -0.41
CA TYR A 77 -22.68 -9.50 0.43
C TYR A 77 -23.10 -9.63 1.89
N ARG A 78 -22.24 -9.17 2.80
CA ARG A 78 -22.54 -8.97 4.22
C ARG A 78 -22.39 -7.49 4.52
N GLN A 79 -23.41 -6.90 5.13
CA GLN A 79 -23.35 -5.52 5.61
C GLN A 79 -22.60 -5.46 6.94
N LEU A 80 -21.76 -4.44 7.11
CA LEU A 80 -21.06 -4.16 8.36
C LEU A 80 -21.73 -2.97 9.04
N GLY A 81 -22.26 -3.20 10.25
CA GLY A 81 -22.94 -2.17 11.04
C GLY A 81 -24.15 -1.53 10.34
N THR A 82 -24.37 -0.25 10.60
CA THR A 82 -25.52 0.53 10.11
C THR A 82 -25.21 1.36 8.86
N LYS A 83 -23.94 1.46 8.45
CA LYS A 83 -23.51 2.20 7.26
C LYS A 83 -23.58 1.35 5.98
N ASN A 84 -23.20 1.95 4.85
CA ASN A 84 -23.10 1.30 3.54
C ASN A 84 -21.86 0.41 3.36
N GLU A 85 -21.11 0.15 4.43
CA GLU A 85 -19.94 -0.73 4.38
C GLU A 85 -20.37 -2.19 4.18
N ARG A 86 -19.80 -2.83 3.15
CA ARG A 86 -20.17 -4.19 2.73
C ARG A 86 -18.93 -5.01 2.41
N ILE A 87 -18.95 -6.27 2.85
CA ILE A 87 -18.06 -7.33 2.40
C ILE A 87 -18.78 -8.07 1.29
N TYR A 88 -18.20 -8.14 0.10
CA TYR A 88 -18.71 -8.94 -1.01
C TYR A 88 -17.96 -10.26 -1.07
N TYR A 89 -18.68 -11.35 -1.29
CA TYR A 89 -18.14 -12.69 -1.45
C TYR A 89 -18.26 -13.10 -2.90
N TYR A 90 -17.15 -13.43 -3.54
CA TYR A 90 -17.10 -13.70 -4.97
C TYR A 90 -16.18 -14.88 -5.27
N ALA A 91 -16.35 -15.46 -6.45
CA ALA A 91 -15.40 -16.44 -6.97
C ALA A 91 -15.02 -16.06 -8.39
N THR A 92 -13.79 -16.37 -8.75
CA THR A 92 -13.23 -16.11 -10.09
C THR A 92 -13.10 -17.38 -10.91
N ASN A 93 -13.42 -18.53 -10.33
CA ASN A 93 -13.42 -19.83 -10.98
C ASN A 93 -14.66 -20.63 -10.52
N PRO A 94 -15.45 -21.23 -11.43
CA PRO A 94 -16.61 -22.05 -11.05
C PRO A 94 -16.27 -23.28 -10.19
N LEU A 95 -15.03 -23.77 -10.25
CA LEU A 95 -14.53 -24.89 -9.44
C LEU A 95 -14.03 -24.46 -8.05
N GLN A 96 -13.99 -23.16 -7.77
CA GLN A 96 -13.50 -22.63 -6.51
C GLN A 96 -14.41 -23.06 -5.35
N GLN A 97 -13.84 -23.77 -4.37
CA GLN A 97 -14.59 -24.29 -3.21
C GLN A 97 -14.92 -23.22 -2.18
N LYS A 98 -14.06 -22.20 -2.02
CA LYS A 98 -14.21 -21.12 -1.04
C LYS A 98 -14.28 -19.77 -1.72
N LEU A 99 -15.31 -18.98 -1.44
CA LEU A 99 -15.44 -17.62 -1.97
C LEU A 99 -14.31 -16.72 -1.43
N ALA A 100 -13.73 -15.91 -2.33
CA ALA A 100 -12.93 -14.76 -1.95
C ALA A 100 -13.84 -13.70 -1.32
N LYS A 101 -13.27 -12.81 -0.50
CA LYS A 101 -13.99 -11.73 0.16
C LYS A 101 -13.29 -10.39 -0.05
N THR A 102 -14.05 -9.34 -0.27
CA THR A 102 -13.51 -7.97 -0.27
C THR A 102 -13.15 -7.55 1.16
N ASN A 103 -12.22 -6.60 1.28
CA ASN A 103 -11.87 -6.02 2.57
C ASN A 103 -12.20 -4.51 2.56
N PRO A 104 -13.28 -4.09 3.25
CA PRO A 104 -13.72 -2.69 3.25
C PRO A 104 -12.78 -1.76 4.01
N SER A 105 -11.86 -2.27 4.83
CA SER A 105 -10.85 -1.45 5.51
C SER A 105 -9.69 -1.02 4.60
N THR A 106 -9.50 -1.72 3.47
CA THR A 106 -8.35 -1.52 2.59
C THR A 106 -8.74 -1.07 1.19
N GLY A 107 -10.03 -0.83 0.91
CA GLY A 107 -10.46 -0.33 -0.38
C GLY A 107 -11.97 -0.41 -0.59
N ASN A 108 -12.39 0.16 -1.70
CA ASN A 108 -13.77 0.39 -2.04
C ASN A 108 -14.30 -0.66 -3.02
N VAL A 109 -15.62 -0.78 -3.06
CA VAL A 109 -16.31 -1.66 -4.00
C VAL A 109 -17.28 -0.84 -4.84
N THR A 110 -17.13 -0.94 -6.16
CA THR A 110 -18.03 -0.37 -7.15
C THR A 110 -18.78 -1.48 -7.87
N LEU A 111 -20.08 -1.29 -8.07
CA LEU A 111 -20.94 -2.23 -8.79
C LEU A 111 -21.42 -1.60 -10.10
N LYS A 112 -21.12 -2.26 -11.22
CA LYS A 112 -21.63 -1.92 -12.55
C LYS A 112 -22.65 -2.96 -12.98
N GLN A 113 -23.92 -2.59 -12.88
CA GLN A 113 -25.03 -3.44 -13.34
C GLN A 113 -25.21 -3.30 -14.85
N LYS A 114 -25.85 -4.31 -15.48
CA LYS A 114 -26.11 -4.35 -16.93
C LYS A 114 -24.82 -4.23 -17.77
N ALA A 115 -23.72 -4.79 -17.26
CA ALA A 115 -22.48 -4.89 -18.01
C ALA A 115 -22.60 -5.90 -19.16
N LYS A 116 -21.62 -5.93 -20.07
CA LYS A 116 -21.58 -6.87 -21.20
C LYS A 116 -21.10 -8.28 -20.82
N LEU A 117 -20.35 -8.39 -19.72
CA LEU A 117 -19.73 -9.63 -19.24
C LEU A 117 -19.68 -9.63 -17.71
N ASN A 118 -19.68 -10.82 -17.10
CA ASN A 118 -19.44 -10.97 -15.66
C ASN A 118 -17.94 -11.00 -15.39
N GLN A 119 -17.45 -9.97 -14.73
CA GLN A 119 -16.04 -9.87 -14.36
C GLN A 119 -15.86 -9.05 -13.09
N VAL A 120 -14.75 -9.28 -12.43
CA VAL A 120 -14.28 -8.42 -11.34
C VAL A 120 -12.93 -7.84 -11.75
N LYS A 121 -12.84 -6.51 -11.73
CA LYS A 121 -11.56 -5.81 -11.84
C LYS A 121 -11.05 -5.54 -10.44
N ILE A 122 -9.85 -6.01 -10.14
CA ILE A 122 -9.19 -5.79 -8.87
C ILE A 122 -8.02 -4.85 -9.14
N THR A 123 -8.10 -3.64 -8.58
CA THR A 123 -7.04 -2.65 -8.70
C THR A 123 -6.25 -2.63 -7.40
N ARG A 124 -5.02 -3.13 -7.44
CA ARG A 124 -4.11 -3.12 -6.31
C ARG A 124 -3.22 -1.89 -6.40
N THR A 125 -3.26 -1.06 -5.36
CA THR A 125 -2.36 0.08 -5.21
C THR A 125 -1.20 -0.34 -4.31
N THR A 126 0.01 -0.23 -4.82
CA THR A 126 1.23 -0.46 -4.04
C THR A 126 2.10 0.78 -4.09
N ARG A 127 2.89 0.97 -3.04
CA ARG A 127 3.87 2.05 -2.96
C ARG A 127 5.24 1.52 -3.34
N VAL A 128 5.88 2.21 -4.29
CA VAL A 128 7.19 1.86 -4.83
C VAL A 128 8.11 3.06 -4.83
N TYR A 129 9.41 2.82 -4.73
CA TYR A 129 10.41 3.89 -4.89
C TYR A 129 10.33 4.51 -6.28
N ARG A 130 10.48 5.84 -6.35
CA ARG A 130 10.38 6.60 -7.62
C ARG A 130 11.48 6.23 -8.61
N ASN A 131 12.66 5.92 -8.11
CA ASN A 131 13.83 5.49 -8.86
C ASN A 131 14.73 4.59 -7.98
N GLU A 132 15.81 4.09 -8.56
CA GLU A 132 16.77 3.21 -7.89
C GLU A 132 17.57 3.92 -6.79
N GLU A 133 17.86 5.21 -6.95
CA GLU A 133 18.62 6.01 -5.96
C GLU A 133 17.87 6.09 -4.63
N TRP A 134 16.57 6.40 -4.66
CA TRP A 134 15.72 6.40 -3.46
C TRP A 134 15.63 5.01 -2.83
N ARG A 135 15.59 3.95 -3.65
CA ARG A 135 15.60 2.56 -3.17
C ARG A 135 16.91 2.21 -2.46
N LEU A 136 18.06 2.58 -3.01
CA LEU A 136 19.37 2.34 -2.40
C LEU A 136 19.58 3.21 -1.15
N LEU A 137 19.00 4.41 -1.12
CA LEU A 137 19.07 5.29 0.03
C LEU A 137 18.23 4.75 1.19
N PHE A 138 17.00 4.30 0.95
CA PHE A 138 16.03 4.02 2.01
C PHE A 138 15.57 2.55 2.14
N GLY A 139 16.00 1.65 1.26
CA GLY A 139 15.45 0.29 1.14
C GLY A 139 15.53 -0.60 2.38
N ASN A 140 16.39 -0.29 3.36
CA ASN A 140 16.45 -1.01 4.65
C ASN A 140 15.43 -0.50 5.67
N GLY A 141 14.89 0.70 5.49
CA GLY A 141 13.92 1.30 6.41
C GLY A 141 12.49 1.00 6.00
N VAL A 142 12.14 1.28 4.74
CA VAL A 142 10.81 1.01 4.19
C VAL A 142 10.91 0.07 3.00
N ALA A 143 10.13 -1.01 3.05
CA ALA A 143 10.10 -2.04 2.02
C ALA A 143 9.53 -1.50 0.70
N ASN A 144 10.10 -1.95 -0.41
CA ASN A 144 9.56 -1.66 -1.74
C ASN A 144 8.29 -2.50 -2.00
N HIS A 145 7.37 -2.01 -2.84
CA HIS A 145 6.08 -2.66 -3.15
C HIS A 145 5.15 -2.84 -1.93
N GLN A 146 5.15 -1.88 -1.00
CA GLN A 146 4.27 -1.91 0.15
C GLN A 146 2.80 -1.77 -0.28
N PHE A 147 1.92 -2.60 0.27
CA PHE A 147 0.49 -2.53 0.01
C PHE A 147 -0.12 -1.22 0.55
N VAL A 148 -0.95 -0.54 -0.26
CA VAL A 148 -1.69 0.67 0.14
C VAL A 148 -3.19 0.40 0.18
N SER A 149 -3.75 -0.05 -0.95
CA SER A 149 -5.18 -0.31 -1.06
C SER A 149 -5.49 -1.37 -2.12
N GLN A 150 -6.71 -1.90 -2.06
CA GLN A 150 -7.25 -2.81 -3.07
C GLN A 150 -8.72 -2.49 -3.33
N ASP A 151 -8.99 -1.90 -4.50
CA ASP A 151 -10.34 -1.57 -4.94
C ASP A 151 -10.90 -2.65 -5.86
N TYR A 152 -12.22 -2.81 -5.83
CA TYR A 152 -12.94 -3.83 -6.60
C TYR A 152 -14.02 -3.18 -7.44
N GLU A 153 -14.08 -3.54 -8.72
CA GLU A 153 -15.16 -3.15 -9.62
C GLU A 153 -15.82 -4.42 -10.17
N PHE A 154 -17.03 -4.72 -9.70
CA PHE A 154 -17.81 -5.86 -10.16
C PHE A 154 -18.71 -5.45 -11.32
N HIS A 155 -18.58 -6.16 -12.43
CA HIS A 155 -19.40 -6.01 -13.62
C HIS A 155 -20.38 -7.17 -13.63
N LEU A 156 -21.66 -6.86 -13.58
CA LEU A 156 -22.73 -7.83 -13.47
C LEU A 156 -23.61 -7.76 -14.72
N LEU A 157 -23.78 -8.89 -15.39
CA LEU A 157 -24.74 -9.05 -16.48
C LEU A 157 -26.17 -8.74 -15.99
N PRO A 158 -27.08 -8.38 -16.91
CA PRO A 158 -28.50 -8.32 -16.61
C PRO A 158 -29.01 -9.61 -15.94
N GLY A 159 -29.87 -9.47 -14.94
CA GLY A 159 -30.45 -10.60 -14.19
C GLY A 159 -29.64 -11.06 -12.97
N TRP A 160 -28.41 -10.56 -12.77
CA TRP A 160 -27.67 -10.79 -11.54
C TRP A 160 -28.29 -10.06 -10.35
N LYS A 161 -28.35 -10.73 -9.19
CA LYS A 161 -28.90 -10.18 -7.95
C LYS A 161 -27.84 -10.03 -6.88
N LEU A 162 -27.91 -8.96 -6.09
CA LEU A 162 -27.17 -8.85 -4.85
C LEU A 162 -27.97 -9.53 -3.75
N GLN A 163 -27.36 -10.44 -3.00
CA GLN A 163 -28.04 -11.14 -1.91
C GLN A 163 -27.27 -10.99 -0.61
N LYS A 164 -27.97 -10.55 0.44
CA LYS A 164 -27.40 -10.47 1.79
C LYS A 164 -27.19 -11.89 2.33
N VAL A 165 -26.01 -12.16 2.86
CA VAL A 165 -25.73 -13.41 3.59
C VAL A 165 -26.54 -13.39 4.88
N ALA A 166 -27.36 -14.43 5.13
CA ALA A 166 -28.03 -14.61 6.40
C ALA A 166 -26.98 -14.80 7.50
N GLU A 167 -27.12 -14.09 8.63
CA GLU A 167 -26.24 -14.29 9.77
C GLU A 167 -26.36 -15.73 10.25
N GLN A 168 -25.33 -16.55 9.98
CA GLN A 168 -25.17 -17.80 10.71
C GLN A 168 -24.75 -17.41 12.12
N LYS A 169 -25.68 -17.53 13.08
CA LYS A 169 -25.34 -17.57 14.50
C LYS A 169 -24.30 -18.67 14.66
N GLN A 170 -23.12 -18.30 15.15
CA GLN A 170 -22.13 -19.26 15.64
C GLN A 170 -22.66 -19.96 16.88
#